data_AF-A0A4R3I9B2-F1
#
_entry.id   AF-A0A4R3I9B2-F1
#
_cell.length_a   1.000
_cell.length_b   1.000
_cell.length_c   1.000
_cell.angle_alpha   90.00
_cell.angle_beta   90.00
_cell.angle_gamma   90.00
#
_symmetry.space_group_name_H-M   'P 1'
#
loop_
_entity.id
_entity.type
_entity.pdbx_description
1 polymer ?
#
loop_
_entity_poly.entity_id
_entity_poly.type
_entity_poly.pdbx_seq_one_letter_code
_entity_poly.pdbx_strand_id
1 'polypeptide(L)'
;MKIEIDNLTEEELVELNHRIVERLKFLESMHTHNEMMQFSPGEQVSFDPPGRGRQVGTLVKYNKKTVTVITESGQRWNVSPHMLNKVKPVKSQGNKSSNVIELPKHK
;
A
#
# COMPACT_ATOMS: atom_id res chain seq x y z
N MET A 1 -25.59 -2.92 -22.29
CA MET A 1 -25.18 -2.01 -23.38
C MET A 1 -24.58 -2.89 -24.46
N LYS A 2 -25.07 -2.82 -25.70
CA LYS A 2 -24.51 -3.58 -26.84
C LYS A 2 -23.51 -2.67 -27.55
N ILE A 3 -22.31 -3.17 -27.80
CA ILE A 3 -21.29 -2.48 -28.60
C ILE A 3 -21.35 -3.15 -29.97
N GLU A 4 -21.85 -2.44 -30.99
CA GLU A 4 -21.94 -2.95 -32.35
C GLU A 4 -20.54 -2.89 -33.00
N ILE A 5 -20.03 -4.06 -33.43
CA ILE A 5 -18.71 -4.19 -34.06
C ILE A 5 -18.80 -4.85 -35.45
N ASP A 6 -19.95 -5.39 -35.82
CA ASP A 6 -20.14 -6.22 -37.02
C ASP A 6 -19.99 -5.43 -38.33
N ASN A 7 -20.05 -4.10 -38.26
CA ASN A 7 -19.88 -3.21 -39.41
C ASN A 7 -18.43 -2.74 -39.60
N LEU A 8 -17.51 -3.13 -38.72
CA LEU A 8 -16.12 -2.69 -38.75
C LEU A 8 -15.27 -3.59 -39.66
N THR A 9 -14.35 -2.99 -40.41
CA THR A 9 -13.31 -3.75 -41.13
C THR A 9 -12.30 -4.34 -40.14
N GLU A 10 -11.44 -5.23 -40.63
CA GLU A 10 -10.37 -5.82 -39.80
C GLU A 10 -9.44 -4.73 -39.23
N GLU A 11 -9.07 -3.74 -40.03
CA GLU A 11 -8.22 -2.63 -39.60
C GLU A 11 -8.88 -1.80 -38.50
N GLU A 12 -10.18 -1.50 -38.66
CA GLU A 12 -10.96 -0.75 -37.67
C GLU A 12 -11.12 -1.54 -36.36
N LEU A 13 -11.27 -2.86 -36.44
CA LEU A 13 -11.30 -3.75 -35.27
C LEU A 13 -9.95 -3.77 -34.54
N VAL A 14 -8.84 -3.81 -35.27
CA VAL A 14 -7.50 -3.75 -34.68
C VAL A 14 -7.25 -2.42 -33.99
N GLU A 15 -7.63 -1.30 -34.62
CA GLU A 15 -7.53 0.02 -34.02
C GLU A 15 -8.40 0.15 -32.76
N LEU A 16 -9.65 -0.33 -32.83
CA LEU A 16 -10.55 -0.37 -31.69
C LEU A 16 -9.96 -1.18 -30.54
N ASN A 17 -9.39 -2.35 -30.83
CA ASN A 17 -8.75 -3.19 -29.82
C ASN A 17 -7.56 -2.49 -29.15
N HIS A 18 -6.68 -1.82 -29.92
CA HIS A 18 -5.58 -1.05 -29.34
C HIS A 18 -6.08 0.02 -28.36
N ARG A 19 -7.10 0.79 -28.75
CA ARG A 19 -7.70 1.83 -27.90
C ARG A 19 -8.33 1.25 -26.64
N ILE A 20 -9.03 0.11 -26.74
CA ILE A 20 -9.62 -0.57 -25.58
C ILE A 20 -8.52 -1.01 -24.62
N VAL A 21 -7.48 -1.68 -25.12
CA VAL A 21 -6.36 -2.17 -24.30
C VAL A 21 -5.65 -1.00 -23.60
N GLU A 22 -5.41 0.10 -24.30
CA GLU A 22 -4.82 1.31 -23.71
C GLU A 22 -5.71 1.91 -22.63
N ARG A 23 -7.02 2.00 -22.87
CA ARG A 23 -7.98 2.51 -21.89
C ARG A 23 -8.02 1.64 -20.64
N LEU A 24 -8.01 0.32 -20.79
CA LEU A 24 -7.99 -0.62 -19.67
C LEU A 24 -6.69 -0.50 -18.85
N LYS A 25 -5.53 -0.39 -19.52
CA LYS A 25 -4.24 -0.15 -18.84
C LYS A 25 -4.23 1.16 -18.06
N PHE A 26 -4.85 2.21 -18.61
CA PHE A 26 -4.98 3.49 -17.92
C PHE A 26 -5.88 3.38 -16.68
N LEU A 27 -7.04 2.72 -16.79
CA LEU A 27 -7.95 2.49 -15.67
C LEU A 27 -7.30 1.67 -14.56
N GLU A 28 -6.57 0.60 -14.90
CA GLU A 28 -5.80 -0.20 -13.95
C GLU A 28 -4.75 0.65 -13.22
N SER A 29 -4.05 1.51 -13.95
CA SER A 29 -3.05 2.42 -13.38
C SER A 29 -3.68 3.43 -12.43
N MET A 30 -4.85 3.97 -12.76
CA MET A 30 -5.60 4.85 -11.87
C MET A 30 -6.06 4.14 -10.59
N HIS A 31 -6.58 2.92 -10.70
CA HIS A 31 -6.99 2.13 -9.54
C HIS A 31 -5.82 1.86 -8.60
N THR A 32 -4.71 1.38 -9.18
CA THR A 32 -3.45 1.13 -8.46
C THR A 32 -2.93 2.41 -7.76
N HIS A 33 -3.01 3.56 -8.43
CA HIS A 33 -2.61 4.84 -7.85
C HIS A 33 -3.52 5.27 -6.69
N ASN A 34 -4.84 5.15 -6.84
CA ASN A 34 -5.81 5.46 -5.78
C ASN A 34 -5.57 4.61 -4.52
N GLU A 35 -5.15 3.36 -4.69
CA GLU A 35 -4.79 2.51 -3.57
C GLU A 35 -3.47 2.90 -2.91
N MET A 36 -2.45 3.28 -3.67
CA MET A 36 -1.22 3.82 -3.08
C MET A 36 -1.50 5.04 -2.21
N MET A 37 -2.41 5.90 -2.65
CA MET A 37 -2.82 7.10 -1.92
C MET A 37 -3.54 6.81 -0.59
N GLN A 38 -3.92 5.56 -0.32
CA GLN A 38 -4.39 5.15 1.01
C GLN A 38 -3.25 5.12 2.03
N PHE A 39 -2.00 5.01 1.57
CA PHE A 39 -0.81 5.04 2.40
C PHE A 39 -0.13 6.40 2.29
N SER A 40 0.89 6.65 3.11
CA SER A 40 1.73 7.86 3.01
C SER A 40 3.20 7.50 3.21
N PRO A 41 4.16 8.15 2.50
CA PRO A 41 5.57 7.98 2.82
C PRO A 41 5.83 8.34 4.30
N GLY A 42 6.60 7.50 4.98
CA GLY A 42 6.81 7.57 6.43
C GLY A 42 5.85 6.70 7.25
N GLU A 43 4.75 6.21 6.66
CA GLU A 43 3.82 5.31 7.34
C GLU A 43 4.42 3.90 7.47
N GLN A 44 4.19 3.25 8.63
CA GLN A 44 4.50 1.84 8.79
C GLN A 44 3.43 0.97 8.16
N VAL A 45 3.87 0.06 7.31
CA VAL A 45 3.05 -0.90 6.59
C VAL A 45 3.56 -2.30 6.84
N SER A 46 2.66 -3.26 6.73
CA SER A 46 2.97 -4.68 6.81
C SER A 46 2.57 -5.39 5.52
N PHE A 47 3.32 -6.43 5.17
CA PHE A 47 3.09 -7.26 4.00
C PHE A 47 3.62 -8.67 4.25
N ASP A 48 3.12 -9.64 3.51
CA ASP A 48 3.39 -11.07 3.74
C ASP A 48 4.14 -11.66 2.53
N PRO A 49 5.47 -11.47 2.44
CA PRO A 49 6.28 -12.04 1.36
C PRO A 49 6.32 -13.58 1.41
N PRO A 50 6.33 -14.26 0.25
CA PRO A 50 6.40 -15.72 0.20
C PRO A 50 7.59 -16.28 0.98
N GLY A 51 7.31 -17.22 1.90
CA GLY A 51 8.33 -17.95 2.65
C GLY A 51 9.07 -17.16 3.74
N ARG A 52 8.68 -15.91 4.05
CA ARG A 52 9.36 -15.08 5.08
C ARG A 52 8.46 -14.63 6.24
N GLY A 53 7.17 -15.02 6.21
CA GLY A 53 6.20 -14.59 7.20
C GLY A 53 5.79 -13.14 6.99
N ARG A 54 5.16 -12.53 8.00
CA ARG A 54 4.78 -11.12 7.96
C ARG A 54 5.99 -10.22 8.19
N GLN A 55 6.17 -9.24 7.31
CA GLN A 55 7.17 -8.19 7.44
C GLN A 55 6.53 -6.84 7.71
N VAL A 56 7.24 -6.02 8.48
CA VAL A 56 6.89 -4.63 8.76
C VAL A 56 8.02 -3.75 8.25
N GLY A 57 7.65 -2.61 7.67
CA GLY A 57 8.61 -1.61 7.23
C GLY A 57 7.95 -0.28 6.98
N THR A 58 8.78 0.71 6.64
CA THR A 58 8.34 2.06 6.36
C THR A 58 8.20 2.25 4.85
N LEU A 59 7.05 2.74 4.41
CA LEU A 59 6.87 3.15 3.02
C LEU A 59 7.73 4.38 2.76
N VAL A 60 8.61 4.34 1.76
CA VAL A 60 9.52 5.46 1.46
C VAL A 60 9.23 6.16 0.13
N LYS A 61 8.56 5.48 -0.80
CA LYS A 61 8.35 6.01 -2.15
C LYS A 61 7.19 5.33 -2.88
N TYR A 62 6.47 6.08 -3.70
CA TYR A 62 5.58 5.56 -4.73
C TYR A 62 6.31 5.33 -6.06
N ASN A 63 6.04 4.18 -6.68
CA ASN A 63 6.42 3.88 -8.06
C ASN A 63 5.16 3.81 -8.93
N LYS A 64 5.31 3.52 -10.23
CA LYS A 64 4.17 3.48 -11.17
C LYS A 64 3.11 2.44 -10.81
N LYS A 65 3.52 1.27 -10.29
CA LYS A 65 2.63 0.13 -9.95
C LYS A 65 2.87 -0.47 -8.57
N THR A 66 3.89 -0.01 -7.86
CA THR A 66 4.29 -0.55 -6.55
C THR A 66 4.66 0.59 -5.63
N VAL A 67 4.86 0.28 -4.35
CA VAL A 67 5.51 1.17 -3.40
C VAL A 67 6.81 0.55 -2.94
N THR A 68 7.78 1.39 -2.60
CA THR A 68 9.01 0.95 -2.00
C THR A 68 8.88 0.98 -0.49
N VAL A 69 9.12 -0.15 0.16
CA VAL A 69 9.12 -0.33 1.62
C VAL A 69 10.54 -0.68 2.07
N ILE A 70 10.99 -0.07 3.17
CA ILE A 70 12.25 -0.42 3.83
C ILE A 70 11.94 -1.04 5.19
N THR A 71 12.39 -2.28 5.42
CA THR A 71 12.25 -2.97 6.71
C THR A 71 13.25 -2.42 7.73
N GLU A 72 13.05 -2.73 9.02
CA GLU A 72 13.99 -2.35 10.09
C GLU A 72 15.40 -2.93 9.87
N SER A 73 15.50 -4.10 9.21
CA SER A 73 16.77 -4.71 8.79
C SER A 73 17.44 -4.02 7.59
N GLY A 74 16.88 -2.91 7.09
CA GLY A 74 17.40 -2.15 5.96
C GLY A 74 17.10 -2.77 4.58
N GLN A 75 16.33 -3.85 4.51
CA GLN A 75 15.98 -4.47 3.23
C GLN A 75 14.96 -3.62 2.47
N ARG A 76 15.18 -3.45 1.17
CA ARG A 76 14.27 -2.73 0.27
C ARG A 76 13.37 -3.70 -0.49
N TRP A 77 12.07 -3.43 -0.47
CA TRP A 77 11.05 -4.19 -1.17
C TRP A 77 10.21 -3.30 -2.07
N ASN A 78 9.84 -3.82 -3.25
CA ASN A 78 8.79 -3.23 -4.06
C ASN A 78 7.54 -4.09 -3.90
N VAL A 79 6.48 -3.51 -3.33
CA VAL A 79 5.27 -4.24 -2.96
C VAL A 79 4.08 -3.60 -3.66
N SER A 80 3.15 -4.42 -4.16
CA SER A 80 1.87 -3.92 -4.68
C SER A 80 1.07 -3.28 -3.53
N PRO A 81 0.43 -2.12 -3.72
CA PRO A 81 -0.40 -1.51 -2.69
C PRO A 81 -1.52 -2.45 -2.18
N HIS A 82 -2.03 -3.34 -3.04
CA HIS A 82 -3.07 -4.33 -2.67
C HIS A 82 -2.58 -5.36 -1.63
N MET A 83 -1.26 -5.53 -1.50
CA MET A 83 -0.64 -6.46 -0.55
C MET A 83 -0.20 -5.79 0.75
N LEU A 84 -0.39 -4.48 0.88
CA LEU A 84 -0.04 -3.73 2.07
C LEU A 84 -1.21 -3.67 3.05
N ASN A 85 -0.87 -3.74 4.33
CA ASN A 85 -1.78 -3.48 5.43
C ASN A 85 -1.21 -2.38 6.32
N LYS A 86 -2.05 -1.43 6.73
CA LYS A 86 -1.65 -0.40 7.70
C LYS A 86 -1.35 -1.03 9.05
N VAL A 87 -0.21 -0.66 9.63
CA VAL A 87 0.09 -1.01 11.03
C VAL A 87 -0.60 0.02 11.91
N LYS A 88 -1.61 -0.39 12.67
CA LYS A 88 -2.19 0.49 13.69
C LYS A 88 -1.14 0.74 14.77
N PRO A 89 -0.83 1.99 15.14
CA PRO A 89 -0.03 2.23 16.32
C PRO A 89 -0.80 1.65 17.51
N VAL A 90 -0.23 0.62 18.14
CA VAL A 90 -0.70 0.21 19.46
C VAL A 90 -0.44 1.42 20.34
N LYS A 91 -1.49 2.12 20.76
CA LYS A 91 -1.37 3.09 21.84
C LYS A 91 -0.74 2.33 22.98
N SER A 92 0.51 2.65 23.30
CA SER A 92 1.16 2.17 24.52
C SER A 92 0.21 2.55 25.66
N GLN A 93 -0.54 1.57 26.18
CA GLN A 93 -1.20 1.75 27.46
C GLN A 93 -0.07 2.03 28.42
N GLY A 94 0.03 3.29 28.86
CA GLY A 94 1.06 3.71 29.79
C GLY A 94 1.06 2.75 30.97
N ASN A 95 2.19 2.11 31.23
CA ASN A 95 2.45 1.43 32.48
C ASN A 95 2.36 2.49 33.60
N LYS A 96 1.15 2.66 34.16
CA LYS A 96 0.95 3.30 35.46
C LYS A 96 1.48 2.34 36.52
N SER A 97 2.71 2.55 36.96
CA SER A 97 3.14 2.31 38.35
C SER A 97 4.60 2.73 38.52
N SER A 98 4.86 4.03 38.49
CA SER A 98 5.95 4.57 39.32
C SER A 98 5.47 4.49 40.77
N ASN A 99 5.92 3.47 41.51
CA ASN A 99 5.71 3.39 42.95
C ASN A 99 6.52 4.52 43.63
N VAL A 100 5.89 5.68 43.81
CA VAL A 100 6.40 6.77 44.64
C VAL A 100 5.73 6.65 46.00
N ILE A 101 6.50 6.34 47.04
CA ILE A 101 6.04 6.36 48.43
C ILE A 101 6.44 7.71 49.01
N GLU A 102 5.47 8.56 49.32
CA GLU A 102 5.72 9.79 50.07
C GLU A 102 5.95 9.46 51.55
N LEU A 103 7.13 9.83 52.05
CA LEU A 103 7.49 9.69 53.46
C LEU A 103 6.95 10.90 54.25
N PRO A 104 6.20 10.69 55.34
CA PRO A 104 5.70 11.78 56.16
C PRO A 104 6.85 12.46 56.92
N LYS A 105 6.94 13.79 56.82
CA LYS A 105 7.87 14.59 57.61
C LYS A 105 7.38 14.63 59.06
N HIS A 106 8.18 14.11 59.99
CA HIS A 106 7.98 14.32 61.42
C HIS A 106 8.33 15.77 61.81
N LYS A 107 7.56 16.27 62.78
CA LYS A 107 7.50 17.64 63.32
C LYS A 107 8.85 18.23 63.69
#